data_AF-A0A7R9V6S6-F1
#
_entry.id   AF-A0A7R9V6S6-F1
#
_cell.length_a   1.000
_cell.length_b   1.000
_cell.length_c   1.000
_cell.angle_alpha   90.00
_cell.angle_beta   90.00
_cell.angle_gamma   90.00
#
_symmetry.space_group_name_H-M   'P 1'
#
loop_
_entity.id
_entity.type
_entity.pdbx_description
1 polymer ?
#
loop_
_entity_poly.entity_id
_entity_poly.type
_entity_poly.pdbx_seq_one_letter_code
_entity_poly.pdbx_strand_id
1 'polypeptide(L)'
;DEQIVIQAADALTGLLCASGTTRELAEAVVDVAGASPRRRFFQVLSHFVVGNDEAAERQRERLEYFGSAEGRDDLYRYNQREGRTLLEVLLDFPSAQPPLEWLLEACPVMQPRQFSISSAASMHPGEAHLTVAVVQWTTPFKRIKHGLCSNYLAALRPCASDGDTDAAADAASHVCGDSGDGARREGRANCIDA
;
A
#
# COMPACT_ATOMS: atom_id res chain seq x y z
N ASP A 1 -24.32 4.23 0.55
CA ASP A 1 -23.32 4.87 -0.33
C ASP A 1 -22.82 6.14 0.32
N GLU A 2 -21.52 6.20 0.59
CA GLU A 2 -20.86 7.35 1.19
C GLU A 2 -20.21 8.15 0.04
N GLN A 3 -20.50 9.45 -0.05
CA GLN A 3 -19.95 10.32 -1.10
C GLN A 3 -18.70 11.02 -0.57
N ILE A 4 -17.63 10.99 -1.37
CA ILE A 4 -16.38 11.69 -1.05
C ILE A 4 -16.34 12.99 -1.85
N VAL A 5 -16.11 14.11 -1.17
CA VAL A 5 -15.96 15.43 -1.78
C VAL A 5 -14.48 15.79 -1.83
N ILE A 6 -13.97 16.09 -3.03
CA ILE A 6 -12.60 16.55 -3.25
C ILE A 6 -12.64 18.03 -3.64
N GLN A 7 -11.83 18.85 -2.98
CA GLN A 7 -11.64 20.27 -3.29
C GLN A 7 -10.38 20.47 -4.12
N ALA A 8 -10.42 21.40 -5.07
CA ALA A 8 -9.24 21.72 -5.87
C ALA A 8 -8.17 22.43 -5.02
N ALA A 9 -6.96 21.87 -4.97
CA ALA A 9 -5.78 22.50 -4.40
C ALA A 9 -4.70 22.68 -5.49
N ASP A 10 -4.09 23.85 -5.55
CA ASP A 10 -2.98 24.16 -6.47
C ASP A 10 -1.65 23.66 -5.88
N ALA A 11 -1.10 22.51 -6.33
CA ALA A 11 0.34 22.20 -6.19
C ALA A 11 0.82 20.92 -6.93
N LEU A 12 0.87 20.91 -8.26
CA LEU A 12 1.38 19.75 -9.04
C LEU A 12 2.93 19.69 -9.20
N THR A 13 3.72 20.32 -8.32
CA THR A 13 5.17 20.52 -8.59
C THR A 13 6.13 20.05 -7.50
N GLY A 14 5.66 19.39 -6.43
CA GLY A 14 6.48 19.13 -5.23
C GLY A 14 7.17 17.77 -5.15
N LEU A 15 6.53 16.68 -5.59
CA LEU A 15 6.97 15.32 -5.22
C LEU A 15 8.25 14.84 -5.91
N LEU A 16 8.64 15.43 -7.03
CA LEU A 16 9.85 15.03 -7.76
C LEU A 16 11.14 15.68 -7.22
N CYS A 17 11.06 16.58 -6.24
CA CYS A 17 12.16 17.47 -5.88
C CYS A 17 12.72 17.29 -4.45
N ALA A 18 12.21 16.37 -3.64
CA ALA A 18 12.62 16.25 -2.23
C ALA A 18 13.49 15.00 -1.97
N SER A 19 14.46 15.17 -1.05
CA SER A 19 15.11 14.09 -0.30
C SER A 19 14.04 13.35 0.53
N GLY A 20 13.26 12.49 -0.12
CA GLY A 20 12.15 11.77 0.50
C GLY A 20 12.63 10.64 1.41
N THR A 21 11.83 10.31 2.41
CA THR A 21 12.09 9.15 3.27
C THR A 21 11.69 7.85 2.57
N THR A 22 12.22 6.71 3.02
CA THR A 22 11.81 5.38 2.51
C THR A 22 10.31 5.13 2.71
N ARG A 23 9.72 5.73 3.74
CA ARG A 23 8.28 5.70 4.01
C ARG A 23 7.50 6.43 2.92
N GLU A 24 7.86 7.66 2.59
CA GLU A 24 7.15 8.44 1.55
C GLU A 24 7.20 7.74 0.20
N LEU A 25 8.33 7.13 -0.13
CA LEU A 25 8.46 6.33 -1.34
C LEU A 25 7.49 5.14 -1.34
N ALA A 26 7.41 4.40 -0.23
CA ALA A 26 6.52 3.26 -0.08
C ALA A 26 5.03 3.64 -0.05
N GLU A 27 4.70 4.82 0.47
CA GLU A 27 3.32 5.29 0.59
C GLU A 27 2.80 5.94 -0.70
N ALA A 28 3.64 6.63 -1.47
CA ALA A 28 3.21 7.48 -2.59
C ALA A 28 3.78 7.10 -3.97
N VAL A 29 4.86 6.33 -4.05
CA VAL A 29 5.60 6.13 -5.31
C VAL A 29 5.62 4.67 -5.77
N VAL A 30 5.89 3.71 -4.88
CA VAL A 30 6.04 2.30 -5.26
C VAL A 30 4.84 1.46 -4.86
N ASP A 31 4.43 0.56 -5.77
CA ASP A 31 3.35 -0.39 -5.51
C ASP A 31 3.89 -1.73 -4.98
N VAL A 32 4.16 -1.75 -3.67
CA VAL A 32 4.64 -2.96 -2.95
C VAL A 32 3.52 -3.96 -2.62
N ALA A 33 2.26 -3.50 -2.60
CA ALA A 33 1.11 -4.23 -2.06
C ALA A 33 0.04 -4.57 -3.10
N GLY A 34 0.15 -4.10 -4.34
CA GLY A 34 -0.78 -4.37 -5.44
C GLY A 34 -0.21 -5.31 -6.49
N ALA A 35 1.09 -5.23 -6.78
CA ALA A 35 1.69 -5.99 -7.88
C ALA A 35 2.20 -7.38 -7.47
N SER A 36 1.84 -8.38 -8.28
CA SER A 36 2.37 -9.73 -8.17
C SER A 36 3.71 -9.86 -8.92
N PRO A 37 4.78 -10.36 -8.25
CA PRO A 37 6.11 -10.41 -8.86
C PRO A 37 6.19 -11.48 -9.96
N ARG A 38 6.94 -11.19 -11.03
CA ARG A 38 7.18 -12.13 -12.14
C ARG A 38 8.21 -13.19 -11.77
N ARG A 39 8.30 -14.29 -12.53
CA ARG A 39 9.26 -15.39 -12.29
C ARG A 39 10.71 -14.92 -12.08
N ARG A 40 11.17 -13.92 -12.84
CA ARG A 40 12.54 -13.39 -12.72
C ARG A 40 12.83 -12.83 -11.31
N PHE A 41 11.83 -12.29 -10.62
CA PHE A 41 11.97 -11.80 -9.25
C PHE A 41 12.46 -12.92 -8.32
N PHE A 42 11.83 -14.09 -8.35
CA PHE A 42 12.20 -15.24 -7.51
C PHE A 42 13.61 -15.73 -7.78
N GLN A 43 13.99 -15.78 -9.06
CA GLN A 43 15.32 -16.20 -9.47
C GLN A 43 16.42 -15.25 -8.95
N VAL A 44 16.15 -13.94 -8.91
CA VAL A 44 17.13 -12.97 -8.40
C VAL A 44 17.10 -12.92 -6.87
N LEU A 45 15.91 -13.07 -6.27
CA LEU A 45 15.72 -13.06 -4.82
C LEU A 45 16.51 -14.17 -4.11
N SER A 46 16.71 -15.34 -4.74
CA SER A 46 17.50 -16.43 -4.16
C SER A 46 18.95 -16.03 -3.86
N HIS A 47 19.53 -15.09 -4.63
CA HIS A 47 20.88 -14.58 -4.40
C HIS A 47 20.99 -13.67 -3.17
N PHE A 48 19.87 -13.15 -2.68
CA PHE A 48 19.81 -12.29 -1.50
C PHE A 48 19.44 -13.05 -0.22
N VAL A 49 19.43 -14.38 -0.25
CA VAL A 49 19.20 -15.21 0.94
C VAL A 49 20.45 -15.21 1.82
N VAL A 50 20.32 -14.61 3.00
CA VAL A 50 21.38 -14.48 4.01
C VAL A 50 21.22 -15.56 5.07
N GLY A 51 22.35 -16.09 5.54
CA GLY A 51 22.39 -17.14 6.56
C GLY A 51 22.82 -18.49 6.00
N ASN A 52 23.37 -19.31 6.90
CA ASN A 52 23.88 -20.66 6.61
C ASN A 52 23.15 -21.72 7.44
N ASP A 53 22.00 -21.39 8.01
CA ASP A 53 21.16 -22.35 8.71
C ASP A 53 20.29 -23.12 7.70
N GLU A 54 19.75 -24.26 8.13
CA GLU A 54 18.91 -25.08 7.25
C GLU A 54 17.65 -24.34 6.78
N ALA A 55 17.18 -23.35 7.55
CA ALA A 55 16.02 -22.57 7.20
C ALA A 55 16.30 -21.64 6.00
N ALA A 56 17.43 -20.92 6.01
CA ALA A 56 17.87 -20.12 4.87
C ALA A 56 18.12 -20.99 3.64
N GLU A 57 18.78 -22.15 3.79
CA GLU A 57 19.04 -23.03 2.66
C GLU A 57 17.74 -23.52 1.99
N ARG A 58 16.76 -23.97 2.78
CA ARG A 58 15.44 -24.36 2.26
C ARG A 58 14.73 -23.22 1.53
N GLN A 59 14.87 -21.97 2.01
CA GLN A 59 14.31 -20.80 1.34
C GLN A 59 15.02 -20.52 0.01
N ARG A 60 16.35 -20.63 -0.03
CA ARG A 60 17.15 -20.46 -1.25
C ARG A 60 16.78 -21.49 -2.30
N GLU A 61 16.80 -22.77 -1.95
CA GLU A 61 16.42 -23.88 -2.84
C GLU A 61 15.00 -23.69 -3.40
N ARG A 62 14.05 -23.26 -2.56
CA ARG A 62 12.66 -23.02 -2.99
C ARG A 62 12.55 -21.87 -3.99
N LEU A 63 13.29 -20.78 -3.77
CA LEU A 63 13.33 -19.63 -4.68
C LEU A 63 13.98 -19.99 -6.02
N GLU A 64 15.08 -20.76 -6.01
CA GLU A 64 15.74 -21.27 -7.21
C GLU A 64 14.83 -22.22 -7.99
N TYR A 65 14.13 -23.12 -7.29
CA TYR A 65 13.14 -24.01 -7.89
C TYR A 65 12.05 -23.21 -8.61
N PHE A 66 11.49 -22.18 -7.98
CA PHE A 66 10.52 -21.28 -8.63
C PHE A 66 11.07 -20.53 -9.83
N GLY A 67 12.37 -20.20 -9.83
CA GLY A 67 13.06 -19.60 -10.98
C GLY A 67 13.25 -20.55 -12.17
N SER A 68 13.21 -21.87 -11.93
CA SER A 68 13.50 -22.91 -12.92
C SER A 68 12.35 -23.16 -13.91
N ALA A 69 12.58 -24.04 -14.90
CA ALA A 69 11.52 -24.51 -15.80
C ALA A 69 10.58 -25.51 -15.12
N GLU A 70 11.10 -26.30 -14.18
CA GLU A 70 10.38 -27.37 -13.46
C GLU A 70 9.40 -26.79 -12.43
N GLY A 71 9.80 -25.71 -11.75
CA GLY A 71 8.96 -25.03 -10.76
C GLY A 71 7.91 -24.09 -11.32
N ARG A 72 7.69 -24.06 -12.64
CA ARG A 72 6.73 -23.14 -13.30
C ARG A 72 5.32 -23.30 -12.77
N ASP A 73 4.81 -24.54 -12.72
CA ASP A 73 3.43 -24.82 -12.33
C ASP A 73 3.21 -24.57 -10.85
N ASP A 74 4.22 -24.89 -10.03
CA ASP A 74 4.20 -24.63 -8.60
C ASP A 74 4.29 -23.14 -8.29
N LEU A 75 5.12 -22.38 -9.02
CA LEU A 75 5.15 -20.93 -8.93
C LEU A 75 3.81 -20.32 -9.36
N TYR A 76 3.14 -20.88 -10.37
CA TYR A 76 1.79 -20.44 -10.76
C TYR A 76 0.79 -20.65 -9.62
N ARG A 77 0.79 -21.82 -8.98
CA ARG A 77 -0.10 -22.12 -7.84
C ARG A 77 0.22 -21.26 -6.62
N TYR A 78 1.50 -21.08 -6.31
CA TYR A 78 1.97 -20.29 -5.17
C TYR A 78 1.71 -18.81 -5.39
N ASN A 79 2.12 -18.22 -6.51
CA ASN A 79 2.06 -16.78 -6.69
C ASN A 79 0.87 -16.34 -7.55
N GLN A 80 0.83 -16.72 -8.83
CA GLN A 80 -0.12 -16.14 -9.80
C GLN A 80 -1.58 -16.45 -9.48
N ARG A 81 -1.88 -17.67 -9.02
CA ARG A 81 -3.24 -18.10 -8.68
C ARG A 81 -3.77 -17.42 -7.41
N GLU A 82 -2.89 -17.17 -6.44
CA GLU A 82 -3.24 -16.44 -5.21
C GLU A 82 -3.21 -14.92 -5.41
N GLY A 83 -2.45 -14.45 -6.40
CA GLY A 83 -2.11 -13.04 -6.58
C GLY A 83 -1.23 -12.53 -5.44
N ARG A 84 -0.22 -13.31 -5.01
CA ARG A 84 0.69 -12.87 -3.92
C ARG A 84 1.41 -11.59 -4.33
N THR A 85 1.45 -10.62 -3.43
CA THR A 85 2.11 -9.34 -3.65
C THR A 85 3.60 -9.47 -3.38
N LEU A 86 4.38 -8.49 -3.83
CA LEU A 86 5.81 -8.46 -3.53
C LEU A 86 6.07 -8.48 -2.01
N LEU A 87 5.32 -7.69 -1.24
CA LEU A 87 5.41 -7.67 0.21
C LEU A 87 5.12 -9.05 0.83
N GLU A 88 4.08 -9.74 0.35
CA GLU A 88 3.75 -11.09 0.85
C GLU A 88 4.84 -12.10 0.57
N VAL A 89 5.50 -12.02 -0.59
CA VAL A 89 6.63 -12.90 -0.92
C VAL A 89 7.80 -12.63 0.02
N LEU A 90 8.15 -11.36 0.29
CA LEU A 90 9.22 -11.05 1.24
C LEU A 90 8.92 -11.55 2.66
N LEU A 91 7.65 -11.51 3.08
CA LEU A 91 7.22 -12.07 4.37
C LEU A 91 7.27 -13.61 4.41
N ASP A 92 6.98 -14.28 3.29
CA ASP A 92 7.08 -15.74 3.17
C ASP A 92 8.55 -16.23 3.16
N PHE A 93 9.52 -15.38 2.77
CA PHE A 93 10.96 -15.67 2.68
C PHE A 93 11.82 -14.72 3.54
N PRO A 94 11.74 -14.78 4.89
CA PRO A 94 12.39 -13.81 5.77
C PRO A 94 13.93 -13.80 5.72
N SER A 95 14.55 -14.87 5.19
CA SER A 95 16.02 -14.91 5.02
C SER A 95 16.47 -14.15 3.76
N ALA A 96 15.56 -13.86 2.83
CA ALA A 96 15.85 -13.06 1.66
C ALA A 96 15.87 -11.57 2.02
N GLN A 97 17.06 -10.98 2.05
CA GLN A 97 17.29 -9.57 2.41
C GLN A 97 17.87 -8.80 1.21
N PRO A 98 17.05 -8.50 0.17
CA PRO A 98 17.52 -7.74 -0.97
C PRO A 98 17.86 -6.29 -0.55
N PRO A 99 18.85 -5.66 -1.20
CA PRO A 99 19.13 -4.25 -0.99
C PRO A 99 17.94 -3.40 -1.45
N LEU A 100 17.72 -2.26 -0.79
CA LEU A 100 16.59 -1.38 -1.08
C LEU A 100 16.60 -0.93 -2.54
N GLU A 101 17.74 -0.52 -3.08
CA GLU A 101 17.90 -0.10 -4.48
C GLU A 101 17.31 -1.10 -5.48
N TRP A 102 17.60 -2.39 -5.31
CA TRP A 102 17.05 -3.43 -6.17
C TRP A 102 15.55 -3.62 -5.98
N LEU A 103 15.07 -3.48 -4.75
CA LEU A 103 13.64 -3.55 -4.46
C LEU A 103 12.87 -2.45 -5.19
N LEU A 104 13.43 -1.23 -5.25
CA LEU A 104 12.82 -0.10 -5.96
C LEU A 104 12.76 -0.32 -7.46
N GLU A 105 13.77 -0.97 -8.04
CA GLU A 105 13.76 -1.37 -9.45
C GLU A 105 12.76 -2.50 -9.74
N ALA A 106 12.59 -3.42 -8.78
CA ALA A 106 11.68 -4.55 -8.93
C ALA A 106 10.20 -4.17 -8.76
N CYS A 107 9.92 -3.21 -7.89
CA CYS A 107 8.57 -2.72 -7.63
C CYS A 107 8.08 -1.84 -8.80
N PRO A 108 6.85 -2.05 -9.29
CA PRO A 108 6.25 -1.11 -10.23
C PRO A 108 5.91 0.21 -9.53
N VAL A 109 5.87 1.28 -10.32
CA VAL A 109 5.40 2.60 -9.87
C VAL A 109 3.89 2.55 -9.63
N MET A 110 3.45 3.15 -8.53
CA MET A 110 2.03 3.28 -8.19
C MET A 110 1.28 4.02 -9.30
N GLN A 111 0.19 3.40 -9.79
CA GLN A 111 -0.61 3.96 -10.88
C GLN A 111 -1.78 4.78 -10.34
N PRO A 112 -2.11 5.94 -10.94
CA PRO A 112 -3.27 6.72 -10.56
C PRO A 112 -4.57 5.96 -10.86
N ARG A 113 -5.58 6.12 -10.00
CA ARG A 113 -6.89 5.49 -10.18
C ARG A 113 -7.91 6.51 -10.67
N GLN A 114 -8.54 6.21 -11.80
CA GLN A 114 -9.60 7.05 -12.38
C GLN A 114 -10.97 6.68 -11.80
N PHE A 115 -11.77 7.70 -11.52
CA PHE A 115 -13.16 7.58 -11.10
C PHE A 115 -14.04 8.52 -11.92
N SER A 116 -15.31 8.16 -12.07
CA SER A 116 -16.31 9.05 -12.64
C SER A 116 -16.75 10.08 -11.60
N ILE A 117 -16.85 11.34 -12.03
CA ILE A 117 -17.40 12.42 -11.21
C ILE A 117 -18.93 12.22 -11.11
N SER A 118 -19.46 12.23 -9.89
CA SER A 118 -20.89 12.07 -9.60
C SER A 118 -21.60 13.38 -9.23
N SER A 119 -21.00 14.51 -9.61
CA SER A 119 -21.50 15.88 -9.40
C SER A 119 -21.55 16.68 -10.70
N ALA A 120 -22.28 17.79 -10.68
CA ALA A 120 -22.32 18.76 -11.77
C ALA A 120 -21.60 20.06 -11.35
N ALA A 121 -20.64 20.50 -12.16
CA ALA A 121 -19.86 21.72 -11.89
C ALA A 121 -20.70 23.01 -11.80
N SER A 122 -21.90 23.02 -12.41
CA SER A 122 -22.84 24.13 -12.31
C SER A 122 -23.52 24.24 -10.93
N MET A 123 -23.64 23.12 -10.20
CA MET A 123 -24.26 23.07 -8.87
C MET A 123 -23.22 23.08 -7.76
N HIS A 124 -22.04 22.51 -8.02
CA HIS A 124 -20.94 22.39 -7.06
C HIS A 124 -19.64 22.95 -7.67
N PRO A 125 -19.51 24.28 -7.82
CA PRO A 125 -18.30 24.88 -8.35
C PRO A 125 -17.13 24.71 -7.38
N GLY A 126 -15.98 24.24 -7.88
CA GLY A 126 -14.78 24.01 -7.05
C GLY A 126 -14.75 22.68 -6.30
N GLU A 127 -15.78 21.85 -6.45
CA GLU A 127 -15.89 20.53 -5.84
C GLU A 127 -16.02 19.43 -6.89
N ALA A 128 -15.46 18.26 -6.60
CA ALA A 128 -15.73 17.03 -7.33
C ALA A 128 -16.21 15.96 -6.36
N HIS A 129 -17.42 15.46 -6.59
CA HIS A 129 -17.97 14.33 -5.82
C HIS A 129 -17.60 13.02 -6.50
N LEU A 130 -17.19 12.04 -5.69
CA LEU A 130 -16.90 10.68 -6.10
C LEU A 130 -17.84 9.70 -5.38
N THR A 131 -18.33 8.71 -6.12
CA THR A 131 -19.06 7.56 -5.58
C THR A 131 -18.22 6.31 -5.81
N VAL A 132 -17.55 5.84 -4.75
CA VAL A 132 -16.55 4.77 -4.82
C VAL A 132 -17.02 3.56 -4.02
N ALA A 133 -17.05 2.40 -4.66
CA ALA A 133 -17.23 1.14 -3.95
C ALA A 133 -15.93 0.76 -3.23
N VAL A 134 -16.00 0.49 -1.92
CA VAL A 134 -14.83 0.00 -1.16
C VAL A 134 -14.50 -1.41 -1.62
N VAL A 135 -13.33 -1.56 -2.26
CA VAL A 135 -12.91 -2.83 -2.81
C VAL A 135 -12.27 -3.68 -1.71
N GLN A 136 -12.89 -4.82 -1.42
CA GLN A 136 -12.37 -5.87 -0.55
C GLN A 136 -12.69 -7.22 -1.18
N TRP A 137 -11.72 -8.13 -1.22
CA TRP A 137 -11.92 -9.48 -1.73
C TRP A 137 -11.14 -10.50 -0.93
N THR A 138 -11.61 -11.74 -0.96
CA THR A 138 -10.94 -12.87 -0.33
C THR A 138 -10.25 -13.71 -1.40
N THR A 139 -8.97 -13.96 -1.23
CA THR A 139 -8.19 -14.81 -2.13
C THR A 139 -8.60 -16.29 -2.00
N PRO A 140 -8.28 -17.15 -2.97
CA PRO A 140 -8.56 -18.60 -2.86
C PRO A 140 -7.96 -19.26 -1.61
N PHE A 141 -6.91 -18.68 -1.02
CA PHE A 141 -6.28 -19.16 0.21
C PHE A 141 -6.75 -18.40 1.47
N LYS A 142 -7.94 -17.79 1.42
CA LYS A 142 -8.63 -17.16 2.56
C LYS A 142 -7.93 -15.92 3.13
N ARG A 143 -7.07 -15.25 2.37
CA ARG A 143 -6.52 -13.94 2.76
C ARG A 143 -7.48 -12.84 2.33
N ILE A 144 -7.75 -11.88 3.21
CA ILE A 144 -8.56 -10.71 2.89
C ILE A 144 -7.62 -9.64 2.32
N LYS A 145 -7.96 -9.13 1.14
CA LYS A 145 -7.23 -8.08 0.46
C LYS A 145 -8.11 -6.85 0.25
N HIS A 146 -7.47 -5.70 0.33
CA HIS A 146 -8.08 -4.38 0.25
C HIS A 146 -7.53 -3.64 -0.97
N GLY A 147 -8.41 -2.99 -1.74
CA GLY A 147 -7.97 -2.11 -2.82
C GLY A 147 -7.30 -0.86 -2.25
N LEU A 148 -6.11 -0.52 -2.75
CA LEU A 148 -5.30 0.59 -2.25
C LEU A 148 -6.09 1.91 -2.22
N CYS A 149 -6.54 2.38 -3.40
CA CYS A 149 -7.17 3.68 -3.53
C CYS A 149 -8.55 3.75 -2.83
N SER A 150 -9.41 2.74 -2.97
CA SER A 150 -10.74 2.78 -2.38
C SER A 150 -10.73 2.75 -0.84
N ASN A 151 -9.80 1.99 -0.25
CA ASN A 151 -9.66 1.94 1.22
C ASN A 151 -8.93 3.18 1.75
N TYR A 152 -7.96 3.71 0.99
CA TYR A 152 -7.38 5.02 1.29
C TYR A 152 -8.46 6.09 1.37
N LEU A 153 -9.29 6.20 0.32
CA LEU A 153 -10.39 7.16 0.26
C LEU A 153 -11.42 6.98 1.39
N ALA A 154 -11.76 5.73 1.73
CA ALA A 154 -12.69 5.43 2.82
C ALA A 154 -12.13 5.75 4.22
N ALA A 155 -10.80 5.82 4.37
CA ALA A 155 -10.14 6.17 5.63
C ALA A 155 -9.98 7.69 5.82
N LEU A 156 -10.27 8.49 4.78
CA LEU A 156 -10.14 9.94 4.85
C LEU A 156 -11.19 10.53 5.76
N ARG A 157 -10.78 11.47 6.61
CA ARG A 157 -11.71 12.29 7.37
C ARG A 157 -12.00 13.57 6.59
N PRO A 158 -13.27 13.98 6.46
CA PRO A 158 -13.58 15.30 5.93
C PRO A 158 -12.84 16.36 6.75
N CYS A 159 -12.16 17.30 6.08
CA CYS A 159 -11.76 18.52 6.75
C CYS A 159 -13.06 19.22 7.20
N ALA A 160 -13.18 19.50 8.49
CA ALA A 160 -14.34 20.20 9.02
C ALA A 160 -14.50 21.51 8.25
N SER A 161 -15.66 21.70 7.62
CA SER A 161 -16.06 23.03 7.17
C SER A 161 -16.17 23.92 8.41
N ASP A 162 -15.46 25.05 8.41
CA ASP A 162 -15.56 26.07 9.44
C ASP A 162 -17.04 26.43 9.68
N GLY A 163 -17.67 25.86 10.72
CA GLY A 163 -19.11 26.03 10.90
C GLY A 163 -19.77 25.28 12.07
N ASP A 164 -19.30 24.08 12.45
CA ASP A 164 -19.91 23.33 13.54
C ASP A 164 -18.89 23.01 14.66
N THR A 165 -18.63 23.99 15.52
CA THR A 165 -18.24 23.69 16.90
C THR A 165 -19.43 22.97 17.54
N ASP A 166 -19.38 21.65 17.63
CA ASP A 166 -19.91 20.81 18.73
C ASP A 166 -19.95 19.31 18.34
N ALA A 167 -18.79 18.68 18.10
CA ALA A 167 -18.65 17.21 18.16
C ALA A 167 -17.18 16.73 18.09
N ALA A 168 -16.28 17.35 18.87
CA ALA A 168 -14.93 16.82 19.08
C ALA A 168 -14.81 16.20 20.48
N ALA A 169 -15.63 15.19 20.77
CA ALA A 169 -15.52 14.40 22.00
C ALA A 169 -16.20 13.04 21.86
N ASP A 170 -15.65 12.13 21.04
CA ASP A 170 -15.63 10.69 21.38
C ASP A 170 -14.88 9.89 20.30
N ALA A 171 -13.56 9.77 20.47
CA ALA A 171 -12.76 8.70 19.88
C ALA A 171 -11.45 8.55 20.66
N ALA A 172 -11.56 8.41 21.99
CA ALA A 172 -10.43 8.06 22.85
C ALA A 172 -10.91 7.23 24.04
N SER A 173 -11.54 6.09 23.79
CA SER A 173 -11.77 5.09 24.83
C SER A 173 -11.91 3.70 24.23
N HIS A 174 -10.78 3.03 23.97
CA HIS A 174 -10.51 1.64 24.37
C HIS A 174 -9.18 1.15 23.76
N VAL A 175 -8.07 1.27 24.49
CA VAL A 175 -7.09 0.19 24.73
C VAL A 175 -6.26 0.62 25.96
N CYS A 176 -6.45 -0.09 27.08
CA CYS A 176 -5.54 -0.06 28.22
C CYS A 176 -4.19 -0.68 27.83
N GLY A 177 -3.09 0.00 28.15
CA GLY A 177 -1.73 -0.49 27.99
C GLY A 177 -0.72 0.52 28.54
N ASP A 178 -0.28 0.25 29.76
CA ASP A 178 0.46 1.07 30.72
C ASP A 178 1.83 1.64 30.27
N SER A 179 2.08 2.89 30.70
CA SER A 179 3.34 3.56 31.08
C SER A 179 4.52 3.75 30.10
N GLY A 180 4.87 5.02 29.86
CA GLY A 180 6.27 5.44 29.68
C GLY A 180 6.57 6.57 28.68
N ASP A 181 6.49 7.82 29.15
CA ASP A 181 7.34 8.96 28.78
C ASP A 181 7.15 9.72 27.43
N GLY A 182 6.55 10.91 27.55
CA GLY A 182 7.07 12.19 27.02
C GLY A 182 7.52 12.32 25.56
N ALA A 183 6.60 12.60 24.64
CA ALA A 183 6.82 13.57 23.55
C ALA A 183 5.51 13.97 22.84
N ARG A 184 5.12 15.23 23.02
CA ARG A 184 4.08 15.93 22.27
C ARG A 184 4.38 15.85 20.76
N ARG A 185 3.50 15.25 19.96
CA ARG A 185 3.52 15.41 18.49
C ARG A 185 2.19 15.97 18.03
N GLU A 186 2.23 17.25 17.65
CA GLU A 186 1.17 17.91 16.89
C GLU A 186 1.07 17.23 15.53
N GLY A 187 -0.06 16.56 15.28
CA GLY A 187 -0.35 15.96 13.99
C GLY A 187 -0.90 17.01 13.04
N ARG A 188 -0.09 17.47 12.08
CA ARG A 188 -0.58 18.14 10.88
C ARG A 188 -1.49 17.16 10.12
N ALA A 189 -2.76 17.50 10.00
CA ALA A 189 -3.64 16.88 9.02
C ALA A 189 -3.27 17.46 7.65
N ASN A 190 -2.52 16.71 6.84
CA ASN A 190 -2.38 17.06 5.45
C ASN A 190 -3.68 16.71 4.73
N CYS A 191 -4.20 17.74 4.06
CA CYS A 191 -5.20 17.69 3.02
C CYS A 191 -4.83 16.59 2.01
N ILE A 192 -5.82 15.87 1.51
CA ILE A 192 -5.60 14.83 0.51
C ILE A 192 -5.25 15.51 -0.80
N ASP A 193 -3.96 15.46 -1.15
CA ASP A 193 -3.43 15.84 -2.45
C ASP A 193 -3.62 14.67 -3.42
N ALA A 194 -4.25 14.96 -4.58
CA ALA A 194 -4.51 14.02 -5.67
C ALA A 194 -3.51 14.19 -6.83
#